data_AF-A0A930Y343-F1
#
_entry.id   AF-A0A930Y343-F1
#
_cell.length_a   1.000
_cell.length_b   1.000
_cell.length_c   1.000
_cell.angle_alpha   90.00
_cell.angle_beta   90.00
_cell.angle_gamma   90.00
#
_symmetry.space_group_name_H-M   'P 1'
#
loop_
_entity.id
_entity.type
_entity.pdbx_description
1 polymer ?
#
loop_
_entity_poly.entity_id
_entity_poly.type
_entity_poly.pdbx_seq_one_letter_code
_entity_poly.pdbx_strand_id
1 'polypeptide(L)' 'MPSVTIKEHENFEVAMRRFKRMIDKTNRISDIRSLKHFEKPTTRRKRKKLAAIKRQQRKVRLQRLLFKNTRAR' A
#
# COMPACT_ATOMS: atom_id res chain seq x y z
N MET A 1 -10.78 -8.39 10.09
CA MET A 1 -11.65 -7.94 8.97
C MET A 1 -11.85 -6.44 9.12
N PRO A 2 -11.76 -5.62 8.06
CA PRO A 2 -11.90 -4.17 8.19
C PRO A 2 -13.36 -3.82 8.52
N SER A 3 -13.56 -3.01 9.57
CA SER A 3 -14.87 -2.50 10.00
C SER A 3 -14.81 -0.98 10.10
N VAL A 4 -15.84 -0.29 9.61
CA VAL A 4 -15.97 1.17 9.71
C VAL A 4 -17.32 1.47 10.33
N THR A 5 -17.30 2.11 11.49
CA THR A 5 -18.51 2.65 12.15
C THR A 5 -18.79 4.04 11.60
N ILE A 6 -20.01 4.27 11.13
CA ILE A 6 -20.47 5.56 10.59
C ILE A 6 -20.95 6.42 11.76
N LYS A 7 -20.55 7.69 11.80
CA LYS A 7 -21.06 8.66 12.79
C LYS A 7 -22.30 9.39 12.26
N GLU A 8 -23.15 9.89 13.15
CA GLU A 8 -24.49 10.43 12.85
C GLU A 8 -24.53 11.64 11.87
N HIS A 9 -23.41 12.34 11.67
CA HIS A 9 -23.30 13.47 10.73
C HIS A 9 -22.30 13.25 9.59
N GLU A 10 -21.94 12.00 9.30
CA GLU A 10 -21.03 11.71 8.19
C GLU A 10 -21.78 11.40 6.89
N ASN A 11 -21.38 12.10 5.82
CA ASN A 11 -21.88 11.80 4.49
C ASN A 11 -21.42 10.39 4.05
N PHE A 12 -22.34 9.56 3.55
CA PHE A 12 -22.10 8.15 3.22
C PHE A 12 -20.87 7.93 2.32
N GLU A 13 -20.65 8.80 1.33
CA GLU A 13 -19.51 8.71 0.42
C GLU A 13 -18.16 8.83 1.14
N VAL A 14 -18.10 9.61 2.21
CA VAL A 14 -16.89 9.78 3.03
C VAL A 14 -16.60 8.50 3.81
N ALA A 15 -17.62 7.89 4.40
CA ALA A 15 -17.49 6.60 5.08
C ALA A 15 -17.04 5.50 4.12
N MET A 16 -17.62 5.43 2.92
CA MET A 16 -17.24 4.49 1.86
C MET A 16 -15.77 4.67 1.44
N ARG A 17 -15.30 5.92 1.32
CA ARG A 17 -13.90 6.22 1.00
C ARG A 17 -12.94 5.72 2.08
N ARG A 18 -13.29 5.87 3.37
CA ARG A 18 -12.50 5.34 4.48
C ARG A 18 -12.45 3.82 4.48
N PHE A 19 -13.58 3.18 4.21
CA PHE A 19 -13.66 1.73 4.10
C PHE A 19 -12.77 1.18 2.99
N LYS A 20 -12.81 1.78 1.79
CA LYS A 20 -11.91 1.42 0.67
C LYS A 20 -10.44 1.57 1.08
N ARG A 21 -10.06 2.69 1.70
CA ARG A 21 -8.70 2.91 2.20
C ARG A 21 -8.27 1.88 3.25
N MET A 22 -9.18 1.45 4.14
CA MET A 22 -8.88 0.41 5.13
C MET A 22 -8.63 -0.95 4.47
N ILE A 23 -9.46 -1.35 3.50
CA ILE A 23 -9.24 -2.57 2.72
C ILE A 23 -7.88 -2.55 2.01
N ASP A 24 -7.55 -1.42 1.38
CA ASP A 24 -6.29 -1.25 0.67
C ASP A 24 -5.10 -1.27 1.64
N LYS A 25 -5.22 -0.66 2.82
CA LYS A 25 -4.19 -0.67 3.87
C LYS A 25 -3.89 -2.08 4.35
N THR A 26 -4.91 -2.94 4.49
CA THR A 26 -4.74 -4.33 4.89
C THR A 26 -4.18 -5.22 3.76
N ASN A 27 -4.02 -4.69 2.53
CA ASN A 27 -3.53 -5.43 1.35
C ASN A 27 -4.32 -6.69 0.98
N ARG A 28 -5.57 -6.81 1.45
CA ARG A 28 -6.36 -8.06 1.33
C ARG A 28 -6.58 -8.50 -0.12
N ILE A 29 -6.75 -7.55 -1.04
CA ILE A 29 -6.92 -7.83 -2.49
C ILE A 29 -5.62 -8.38 -3.10
N SER A 30 -4.46 -7.87 -2.66
CA SER A 30 -3.15 -8.35 -3.11
C SER A 30 -2.90 -9.77 -2.63
N ASP A 31 -3.31 -10.10 -1.41
CA ASP A 31 -3.18 -11.44 -0.86
C ASP A 31 -3.99 -12.46 -1.67
N ILE A 32 -5.26 -12.15 -1.94
CA ILE A 32 -6.14 -12.99 -2.78
C ILE A 32 -5.53 -13.23 -4.16
N ARG A 33 -5.01 -12.18 -4.82
CA ARG A 33 -4.34 -12.31 -6.12
C ARG A 33 -3.11 -13.21 -6.06
N SER A 34 -2.37 -13.17 -4.95
CA SER A 34 -1.17 -14.00 -4.75
C SER A 34 -1.49 -15.45 -4.41
N LEU A 35 -2.67 -15.72 -3.84
CA LEU A 35 -3.13 -17.06 -3.47
C LEU A 35 -3.85 -17.78 -4.63
N LYS A 36 -4.33 -17.05 -5.64
CA LYS A 36 -5.07 -17.60 -6.79
C LYS A 36 -4.30 -18.67 -7.56
N HIS A 37 -2.96 -18.65 -7.51
CA HIS A 37 -2.10 -19.59 -8.22
C HIS A 37 -0.99 -20.08 -7.31
N PHE A 38 -0.59 -21.34 -7.46
CA PHE A 38 0.59 -21.84 -6.77
C PHE A 38 1.82 -21.11 -7.29
N GLU A 39 2.58 -20.53 -6.36
CA GLU A 39 3.85 -19.90 -6.68
C GLU A 39 4.98 -20.75 -6.12
N LYS A 40 5.91 -21.14 -7.00
CA LYS A 40 7.11 -21.88 -6.60
C LYS A 40 7.92 -21.10 -5.53
N PRO A 41 8.61 -21.79 -4.61
CA PRO A 41 9.39 -21.12 -3.56
C PRO A 41 10.45 -20.15 -4.11
N THR A 42 11.05 -20.47 -5.25
CA THR A 42 12.07 -19.63 -5.93
C THR A 42 11.48 -18.34 -6.46
N THR A 43 10.33 -18.39 -7.13
CA THR A 43 9.59 -17.22 -7.62
C THR A 43 9.13 -16.34 -6.47
N ARG A 44 8.70 -16.93 -5.35
CA ARG A 44 8.35 -16.19 -4.12
C ARG A 44 9.53 -15.38 -3.57
N ARG A 45 10.72 -16.00 -3.49
CA ARG A 45 11.96 -15.34 -3.06
C ARG A 45 12.35 -14.20 -4.00
N LYS A 46 12.32 -14.42 -5.32
CA LYS A 46 12.60 -13.39 -6.33
C LYS A 46 11.65 -12.20 -6.23
N ARG A 47 10.34 -12.46 -6.12
CA ARG A 47 9.31 -11.42 -5.97
C ARG A 47 9.51 -10.58 -4.71
N LYS A 48 9.80 -11.21 -3.56
CA LYS A 48 10.11 -10.51 -2.30
C LYS A 48 11.35 -9.61 -2.43
N LYS A 49 12.44 -10.10 -3.04
CA LYS A 49 13.67 -9.33 -3.27
C LYS A 49 13.40 -8.10 -4.14
N LEU A 50 12.71 -8.27 -5.26
CA LEU A 50 12.35 -7.17 -6.17
C LEU A 50 11.45 -6.13 -5.48
N ALA A 51 10.47 -6.57 -4.68
CA ALA A 51 9.62 -5.66 -3.92
C ALA A 51 10.41 -4.83 -2.89
N ALA A 52 11.39 -5.44 -2.21
CA ALA A 52 12.28 -4.72 -1.29
C ALA A 52 13.14 -3.67 -1.99
N ILE A 53 13.74 -4.03 -3.14
CA ILE A 53 14.54 -3.10 -3.96
C ILE A 53 13.67 -1.91 -4.40
N LYS A 54 12.47 -2.15 -4.93
CA LYS A 54 11.54 -1.09 -5.35
C LYS A 54 11.14 -0.16 -4.19
N ARG A 55 10.89 -0.72 -3.00
CA ARG A 55 10.59 0.07 -1.79
C ARG A 55 11.77 0.98 -1.42
N GLN A 56 12.98 0.47 -1.45
CA GLN A 56 14.19 1.25 -1.14
C GLN A 56 14.42 2.36 -2.18
N GLN A 57 14.30 2.05 -3.47
CA GLN A 57 14.42 3.05 -4.55
C GLN A 57 13.42 4.19 -4.37
N ARG A 58 12.16 3.88 -4.01
CA ARG A 58 11.14 4.89 -3.72
C ARG A 58 11.52 5.77 -2.51
N LYS A 59 12.04 5.17 -1.43
CA LYS A 59 12.48 5.89 -0.23
C LYS A 59 13.64 6.85 -0.54
N VAL A 60 14.66 6.37 -1.25
CA VAL A 60 15.82 7.18 -1.66
C VAL A 60 15.39 8.32 -2.59
N ARG A 61 14.52 8.04 -3.57
CA ARG A 61 13.96 9.08 -4.46
C ARG A 61 13.24 10.16 -3.65
N LEU A 62 12.40 9.77 -2.70
CA LEU A 62 11.66 10.72 -1.87
C LEU A 62 12.61 11.57 -1.02
N GLN A 63 13.61 10.96 -0.38
CA GLN A 63 14.62 11.69 0.39
C GLN A 63 15.38 12.70 -0.47
N ARG A 64 15.77 12.32 -1.69
CA ARG A 64 16.42 13.24 -2.64
C ARG A 64 15.52 14.41 -3.01
N LEU A 65 14.24 14.17 -3.26
CA LEU A 65 13.28 15.23 -3.61
C LEU A 65 13.06 16.20 -2.45
N LEU A 66 12.88 15.67 -1.23
CA LEU A 66 12.76 16.48 -0.02
C LEU A 66 13.99 17.37 0.16
N PHE A 67 15.19 16.81 0.03
CA PHE A 67 16.44 17.54 0.17
C PHE A 67 16.65 18.64 -0.88
N LYS A 68 16.23 18.40 -2.13
CA LYS A 68 16.26 19.42 -3.19
C LYS A 68 15.28 20.55 -2.90
N ASN A 69 14.07 20.23 -2.46
CA ASN A 69 13.04 21.22 -2.16
C ASN A 69 13.38 22.08 -0.94
N THR A 70 14.08 21.54 0.07
CA THR A 70 14.56 22.30 1.23
C THR A 70 15.73 23.21 0.92
N ARG A 71 16.53 22.91 -0.11
CA ARG A 71 17.64 23.76 -0.59
C ARG A 71 17.21 24.84 -1.58
N ALA A 72 16.01 24.71 -2.15
CA ALA A 72 15.43 25.66 -3.10
C ALA A 72 14.51 26.70 -2.44
N ARG A 73 14.41 26.68 -1.11
CA ARG A 73 13.84 27.73 -0.26
C ARG A 73 14.97 28.46 0.43
#